data_AF-A0A5B9DI31-F1
#
_entry.id   AF-A0A5B9DI31-F1
#
_cell.length_a   1.000
_cell.length_b   1.000
_cell.length_c   1.000
_cell.angle_alpha   90.00
_cell.angle_beta   90.00
_cell.angle_gamma   90.00
#
_symmetry.space_group_name_H-M   'P 1'
#
loop_
_entity.id
_entity.type
_entity.pdbx_description
1 polymer ?
#
loop_
_entity_poly.entity_id
_entity_poly.type
_entity_poly.pdbx_seq_one_letter_code
_entity_poly.pdbx_strand_id
1 'polypeptide(L)'
;MTTTDNGAAFGAASATIARAVEDIIATRDLDAVGEADIANAIAALGKLYAAKVERMDKVFPPVTTDALTATQTVILVSELLRAADLNVFDLAMWFRRAS
;
A
#
# COMPACT_ATOMS: atom_id res chain seq x y z
N MET A 1 -6.69 -21.14 -15.74
CA MET A 1 -6.04 -20.02 -15.02
C MET A 1 -6.10 -20.30 -13.54
N THR A 2 -5.16 -21.11 -13.03
CA THR A 2 -5.10 -21.52 -11.62
C THR A 2 -4.17 -20.56 -10.86
N THR A 3 -4.37 -20.38 -9.55
CA THR A 3 -3.73 -19.40 -8.64
C THR A 3 -2.25 -19.06 -8.88
N THR A 4 -1.44 -20.00 -9.36
CA THR A 4 -0.04 -19.78 -9.77
C THR A 4 0.12 -18.72 -10.87
N ASP A 5 -0.82 -18.67 -11.80
CA ASP A 5 -0.86 -17.73 -12.93
C ASP A 5 -1.10 -16.29 -12.45
N ASN A 6 -2.04 -16.12 -11.52
CA ASN A 6 -2.31 -14.81 -10.88
C ASN A 6 -1.13 -14.33 -10.03
N GLY A 7 -0.38 -15.25 -9.39
CA GLY A 7 0.82 -14.90 -8.64
C GLY A 7 1.94 -14.38 -9.53
N ALA A 8 2.21 -15.04 -10.66
CA ALA A 8 3.19 -14.60 -11.65
C ALA A 8 2.78 -13.26 -12.31
N ALA A 9 1.50 -13.14 -12.69
CA ALA A 9 0.95 -11.90 -13.24
C ALA A 9 1.06 -10.73 -12.25
N PHE A 10 0.75 -10.95 -10.97
CA PHE A 10 0.92 -9.94 -9.93
C PHE A 10 2.39 -9.53 -9.78
N GLY A 11 3.32 -10.48 -9.81
CA GLY A 11 4.76 -10.19 -9.79
C GLY A 11 5.21 -9.30 -10.93
N ALA A 12 4.78 -9.60 -12.16
CA ALA A 12 5.08 -8.79 -13.34
C ALA A 12 4.44 -7.40 -13.30
N ALA A 13 3.18 -7.31 -12.84
CA ALA A 13 2.47 -6.04 -12.68
C ALA A 13 3.15 -5.14 -11.64
N SER A 14 3.53 -5.70 -10.48
CA SER A 14 4.24 -4.98 -9.42
C SER A 14 5.56 -4.37 -9.94
N ALA A 15 6.36 -5.16 -10.65
CA ALA A 15 7.61 -4.67 -11.25
C ALA A 15 7.38 -3.58 -12.32
N THR A 16 6.24 -3.63 -13.02
CA THR A 16 5.89 -2.62 -14.02
C THR A 16 5.45 -1.31 -13.35
N ILE A 17 4.62 -1.39 -12.31
CA ILE A 17 4.20 -0.23 -11.53
C ILE A 17 5.41 0.46 -10.89
N ALA A 18 6.32 -0.31 -10.27
CA ALA A 18 7.51 0.24 -9.62
C ALA A 18 8.36 1.08 -10.59
N ARG A 19 8.68 0.52 -11.77
CA ARG A 19 9.43 1.23 -12.81
C ARG A 19 8.70 2.48 -13.31
N ALA A 20 7.39 2.36 -13.59
CA ALA A 20 6.61 3.50 -14.06
C ALA A 20 6.60 4.65 -13.03
N VAL A 21 6.44 4.33 -11.74
CA VAL A 21 6.46 5.33 -10.67
C VAL A 21 7.83 5.99 -10.53
N GLU A 22 8.93 5.23 -10.62
CA GLU A 22 10.29 5.78 -10.62
C GLU A 22 10.50 6.76 -11.78
N ASP A 23 10.07 6.39 -12.99
CA ASP A 23 10.18 7.23 -14.18
C ASP A 23 9.35 8.51 -14.03
N ILE A 24 8.08 8.41 -13.59
CA ILE A 24 7.18 9.54 -13.37
C ILE A 24 7.73 10.53 -12.32
N ILE A 25 8.29 10.01 -11.22
CA ILE A 25 8.90 10.85 -10.19
C ILE A 25 10.17 11.53 -10.74
N ALA A 26 10.97 10.81 -11.51
CA ALA A 26 12.20 11.35 -12.10
C ALA A 26 11.92 12.45 -13.14
N THR A 27 10.87 12.29 -13.95
CA THR A 27 10.45 13.29 -14.96
C THR A 27 9.59 14.41 -14.38
N ARG A 28 9.11 14.26 -13.14
CA ARG A 28 8.12 15.14 -12.48
C ARG A 28 6.79 15.26 -13.23
N ASP A 29 6.47 14.27 -14.06
CA ASP A 29 5.24 14.22 -14.84
C ASP A 29 4.11 13.57 -14.02
N LEU A 30 3.78 14.16 -12.87
CA LEU A 30 2.80 13.60 -11.93
C LEU A 30 1.38 13.58 -12.50
N ASP A 31 1.07 14.52 -13.40
CA ASP A 31 -0.23 14.64 -14.05
C ASP A 31 -0.51 13.49 -15.05
N ALA A 32 0.52 12.73 -15.43
CA ALA A 32 0.38 11.54 -16.27
C ALA A 32 -0.36 10.38 -15.57
N VAL A 33 -0.51 10.43 -14.24
CA VAL A 33 -1.21 9.39 -13.47
C VAL A 33 -2.51 9.94 -12.91
N GLY A 34 -3.63 9.30 -13.24
CA GLY A 34 -4.91 9.65 -12.68
C GLY A 34 -5.01 9.32 -11.18
N GLU A 35 -5.61 10.22 -10.40
CA GLU A 35 -5.85 10.00 -8.97
C GLU A 35 -6.63 8.70 -8.68
N ALA A 36 -7.58 8.36 -9.56
CA ALA A 36 -8.37 7.13 -9.46
C ALA A 36 -7.50 5.87 -9.64
N ASP A 37 -6.47 5.92 -10.48
CA ASP A 37 -5.56 4.79 -10.68
C ASP A 37 -4.72 4.53 -9.43
N ILE A 38 -4.24 5.61 -8.80
CA ILE A 38 -3.52 5.54 -7.52
C ILE A 38 -4.42 4.97 -6.43
N ALA A 39 -5.66 5.49 -6.30
CA ALA A 39 -6.62 5.02 -5.31
C ALA A 39 -6.95 3.52 -5.48
N ASN A 40 -7.16 3.07 -6.72
CA ASN A 40 -7.42 1.67 -7.04
C ASN A 40 -6.23 0.77 -6.68
N ALA A 41 -5.00 1.19 -7.02
CA ALA A 41 -3.79 0.44 -6.71
C ALA A 41 -3.58 0.30 -5.20
N ILE A 42 -3.69 1.40 -4.44
CA ILE A 42 -3.57 1.40 -2.98
C ILE A 42 -4.63 0.50 -2.35
N ALA A 43 -5.89 0.60 -2.78
CA ALA A 43 -6.97 -0.21 -2.25
C ALA A 43 -6.76 -1.71 -2.52
N ALA A 44 -6.32 -2.09 -3.72
CA ALA A 44 -6.05 -3.48 -4.07
C ALA A 44 -4.89 -4.06 -3.26
N LEU A 45 -3.78 -3.31 -3.15
CA LEU A 45 -2.60 -3.72 -2.39
C LEU A 45 -2.89 -3.80 -0.89
N GLY A 46 -3.64 -2.83 -0.34
CA GLY A 46 -4.07 -2.81 1.06
C GLY A 46 -4.90 -4.03 1.42
N LYS A 47 -5.89 -4.40 0.60
CA LYS A 47 -6.70 -5.62 0.79
C LYS A 47 -5.86 -6.89 0.76
N LEU A 48 -4.96 -7.01 -0.22
CA LEU A 48 -4.07 -8.16 -0.34
C LEU A 48 -3.14 -8.28 0.87
N TYR A 49 -2.56 -7.16 1.30
CA TYR A 49 -1.65 -7.12 2.45
C TYR A 49 -2.37 -7.48 3.74
N ALA A 50 -3.54 -6.89 4.04
CA ALA A 50 -4.36 -7.23 5.20
C ALA A 50 -4.70 -8.73 5.24
N ALA A 51 -5.19 -9.29 4.12
CA ALA A 51 -5.52 -10.71 4.02
C ALA A 51 -4.31 -11.64 4.20
N LYS A 52 -3.09 -11.17 3.88
CA LYS A 52 -1.86 -11.93 4.17
C LYS A 52 -1.46 -11.83 5.64
N VAL A 53 -1.50 -10.64 6.23
CA VAL A 53 -1.12 -10.42 7.64
C VAL A 53 -2.03 -11.21 8.57
N GLU A 54 -3.34 -11.21 8.33
CA GLU A 54 -4.30 -11.99 9.12
C GLU A 54 -4.01 -13.51 9.13
N ARG A 55 -3.26 -14.02 8.15
CA ARG A 55 -2.93 -15.44 8.02
C ARG A 55 -1.52 -15.78 8.49
N MET A 56 -0.70 -14.78 8.83
CA MET A 56 0.70 -14.97 9.19
C MET A 56 0.88 -14.79 10.70
N ASP A 57 1.48 -15.78 11.36
CA ASP A 57 1.89 -15.69 12.76
C ASP A 57 3.18 -14.87 12.96
N LYS A 58 3.65 -14.18 11.92
CA LYS A 58 4.90 -13.43 11.93
C LYS A 58 4.69 -11.99 11.47
N VAL A 59 5.57 -11.12 11.96
CA VAL A 59 5.66 -9.74 11.48
C VAL A 59 6.00 -9.75 9.99
N PHE A 60 5.07 -9.26 9.17
CA PHE A 60 5.25 -9.05 7.73
C PHE A 60 5.17 -7.55 7.46
N PRO A 61 6.30 -6.82 7.40
CA PRO A 61 6.27 -5.38 7.19
C PRO A 61 5.68 -5.04 5.79
N PRO A 62 4.91 -3.95 5.65
CA PRO A 62 4.24 -3.60 4.40
C PRO A 62 5.21 -3.14 3.31
N VAL A 63 6.37 -2.60 3.70
CA VAL A 63 7.45 -2.13 2.82
C VAL A 63 8.80 -2.45 3.45
N THR A 64 9.88 -2.45 2.67
CA THR A 64 11.25 -2.59 3.19
C THR A 64 11.67 -1.36 3.99
N THR A 65 12.68 -1.51 4.84
CA THR A 65 13.34 -0.38 5.50
C THR A 65 13.76 0.66 4.45
N ASP A 66 13.49 1.93 4.73
CA ASP A 66 13.82 3.09 3.88
C ASP A 66 13.07 3.21 2.54
N ALA A 67 12.08 2.35 2.27
CA ALA A 67 11.26 2.45 1.05
C ALA A 67 10.40 3.73 1.01
N LEU A 68 10.07 4.30 2.17
CA LEU A 68 9.33 5.54 2.31
C LEU A 68 10.04 6.45 3.30
N THR A 69 10.11 7.74 2.97
CA THR A 69 10.52 8.77 3.91
C THR A 69 9.48 8.93 5.04
N ALA A 70 9.88 9.56 6.15
CA ALA A 70 8.96 9.88 7.23
C ALA A 70 7.75 10.69 6.74
N THR A 71 7.98 11.68 5.87
CA THR A 71 6.92 12.53 5.32
C THR A 71 5.94 11.75 4.46
N GLN A 72 6.44 10.92 3.54
CA GLN A 72 5.58 10.08 2.69
C GLN A 72 4.74 9.10 3.53
N THR A 73 5.35 8.53 4.57
CA THR A 73 4.65 7.63 5.51
C THR A 73 3.51 8.36 6.23
N VAL A 74 3.78 9.55 6.79
CA VAL A 74 2.76 10.32 7.51
C VAL A 74 1.63 10.77 6.59
N ILE A 75 1.94 11.22 5.38
CA ILE A 75 0.92 11.60 4.39
C ILE A 75 0.03 10.39 4.08
N LEU A 76 0.63 9.26 3.70
CA LEU A 76 -0.13 8.07 3.31
C LEU A 76 -1.03 7.57 4.45
N VAL A 77 -0.49 7.46 5.66
CA VAL A 77 -1.28 6.98 6.82
C VAL A 77 -2.40 7.94 7.17
N SER A 78 -2.13 9.25 7.19
CA SER A 78 -3.15 10.25 7.53
C SER A 78 -4.30 10.26 6.53
N GLU A 79 -3.97 10.13 5.25
CA GLU A 79 -4.97 10.08 4.18
C GLU A 79 -5.77 8.78 4.17
N LEU A 80 -5.14 7.65 4.50
CA LEU A 80 -5.86 6.38 4.67
C LEU A 80 -6.83 6.42 5.86
N LEU A 81 -6.42 7.01 6.99
CA LEU A 81 -7.30 7.20 8.14
C LEU A 81 -8.49 8.10 7.78
N ARG A 82 -8.22 9.22 7.11
CA ARG A 82 -9.27 10.14 6.63
C ARG A 82 -10.24 9.45 5.67
N ALA A 83 -9.74 8.65 4.73
CA ALA A 83 -10.56 7.92 3.77
C ALA A 83 -11.41 6.82 4.42
N ALA A 84 -10.95 6.27 5.55
CA ALA A 84 -11.68 5.27 6.32
C ALA A 84 -12.62 5.87 7.39
N ASP A 85 -12.70 7.20 7.49
CA ASP A 85 -13.40 7.94 8.55
C ASP A 85 -12.95 7.49 9.97
N LEU A 86 -11.64 7.23 10.11
CA LEU A 86 -11.02 6.82 11.38
C LEU A 86 -10.25 7.98 11.98
N ASN A 87 -10.44 8.21 13.29
CA ASN A 87 -9.58 9.13 14.03
C ASN A 87 -8.40 8.38 14.68
N VAL A 88 -7.37 9.13 15.09
CA VAL A 88 -6.15 8.56 15.71
C VAL A 88 -6.43 7.85 17.03
N PHE A 89 -7.48 8.24 17.77
CA PHE A 89 -7.89 7.56 18.99
C PHE A 89 -8.51 6.18 18.69
N ASP A 90 -9.30 6.04 17.63
CA ASP A 90 -9.85 4.75 17.19
C ASP A 90 -8.72 3.78 16.86
N LEU A 91 -7.70 4.28 16.17
CA LEU A 91 -6.50 3.52 15.86
C LEU A 91 -5.73 3.12 17.14
N ALA A 92 -5.56 4.04 18.09
CA ALA A 92 -4.92 3.75 19.37
C ALA A 92 -5.69 2.68 20.18
N MET A 93 -7.02 2.68 20.12
CA MET A 93 -7.86 1.66 20.74
C MET A 93 -7.68 0.29 20.06
N TRP A 94 -7.51 0.26 18.73
CA TRP A 94 -7.23 -0.97 17.99
C TRP A 94 -5.90 -1.61 18.41
N PHE A 95 -4.83 -0.82 18.54
CA PHE A 95 -3.53 -1.32 19.02
C PHE A 95 -3.57 -1.84 20.45
N ARG A 96 -4.40 -1.24 21.32
CA ARG A 96 -4.65 -1.75 22.68
C ARG A 96 -5.44 -3.07 22.72
N ARG A 97 -6.17 -3.41 21.65
CA ARG A 97 -6.97 -4.63 21.58
C ARG A 97 -6.14 -5.85 21.12
N ALA A 98 -5.00 -5.60 20.49
CA ALA A 98 -4.08 -6.63 19.99
C ALA A 98 -3.02 -7.05 21.04
N SER A 99 -3.18 -6.67 22.31
CA SER A 99 -2.38 -7.15 23.45
C SER A 99 -3.02 -8.35 24.12
#